data_AF-A0A967P8W3-F1
#
_entry.id   AF-A0A967P8W3-F1
#
_cell.length_a   1.000
_cell.length_b   1.000
_cell.length_c   1.000
_cell.angle_alpha   90.00
_cell.angle_beta   90.00
_cell.angle_gamma   90.00
#
_symmetry.space_group_name_H-M   'P 1'
#
loop_
_entity.id
_entity.type
_entity.pdbx_description
1 polymer ?
#
loop_
_entity_poly.entity_id
_entity_poly.type
_entity_poly.pdbx_seq_one_letter_code
_entity_poly.pdbx_strand_id
1 'polypeptide(L)'
;METIKTLHDLESIKKSEVWDNDGLTYLEFKKKLAPNYFIVWRDISLGYLALITSILTYIYIINNYPKLALALIPVFPIFFGYIIAFLHLFIHEAAHYNIARNRTANDILCNILLCSIIGLNIKSYRIIHWDHHRNLGETNDSEHSYFDPLNLRFLLESLLGYKAIKVILNRKAKTDNKPSDKSTSGSDLFMFLTGLIVNMSIVVVSFSYDYWQLSLAWIGGVFIFFPFFGALRQLLEHRDELADNDTDYSKV
;
A
#
# COMPACT_ATOMS: atom_id res chain seq x y z
N MET A 1 11.80 22.57 39.77
CA MET A 1 11.81 21.12 39.49
C MET A 1 10.82 20.94 38.35
N GLU A 2 11.31 21.07 37.13
CA GLU A 2 10.50 20.97 35.91
C GLU A 2 9.97 19.54 35.80
N THR A 3 8.65 19.42 35.79
CA THR A 3 7.96 18.16 35.54
C THR A 3 8.31 17.71 34.13
N ILE A 4 9.05 16.62 34.01
CA ILE A 4 9.24 15.92 32.74
C ILE A 4 7.84 15.55 32.23
N LYS A 5 7.34 16.28 31.23
CA LYS A 5 6.16 15.87 30.47
C LYS A 5 6.50 14.50 29.88
N THR A 6 5.85 13.47 30.39
CA THR A 6 5.85 12.13 29.79
C THR A 6 5.34 12.23 28.36
N LEU A 7 5.88 11.42 27.44
CA LEU A 7 5.55 11.40 26.00
C LEU A 7 4.04 11.41 25.67
N HIS A 8 3.18 10.95 26.58
CA HIS A 8 1.72 11.02 26.47
C HIS A 8 1.14 12.45 26.35
N ASP A 9 1.87 13.48 26.76
CA ASP A 9 1.37 14.86 26.77
C ASP A 9 1.60 15.60 25.43
N LEU A 10 1.95 14.87 24.37
CA LEU A 10 2.15 15.40 23.01
C LEU A 10 0.85 15.43 22.19
N GLU A 11 -0.11 14.54 22.47
CA GLU A 11 -1.40 14.47 21.75
C GLU A 11 -2.30 15.66 22.08
N SER A 12 -2.11 16.27 23.26
CA SER A 12 -2.86 17.45 23.72
C SER A 12 -2.36 18.76 23.12
N ILE A 13 -1.19 18.76 22.46
CA ILE A 13 -0.57 19.97 21.91
C ILE A 13 -1.29 20.37 20.63
N LYS A 14 -1.89 21.57 20.62
CA LYS A 14 -2.49 22.10 19.40
C LYS A 14 -1.40 22.38 18.38
N LYS A 15 -1.59 21.96 17.13
CA LYS A 15 -0.63 22.21 16.04
C LYS A 15 -0.28 23.70 15.85
N SER A 16 -1.15 24.62 16.27
CA SER A 16 -0.89 26.07 16.27
C SER A 16 0.07 26.54 17.37
N GLU A 17 0.32 25.70 18.37
CA GLU A 17 1.21 25.97 19.52
C GLU A 17 2.60 25.36 19.32
N VAL A 18 2.83 24.70 18.17
CA VAL A 18 4.13 24.12 17.81
C VAL A 18 4.91 25.11 16.94
N TRP A 19 6.11 25.46 17.41
CA TRP A 19 7.04 26.39 16.78
C TRP A 19 8.40 25.71 16.63
N ASP A 20 9.16 26.08 15.60
CA ASP A 20 10.57 25.69 15.49
C ASP A 20 11.51 26.67 16.20
N ASN A 21 12.80 26.35 16.24
CA ASN A 21 13.82 27.21 16.86
C ASN A 21 13.99 28.57 16.16
N ASP A 22 13.49 28.70 14.93
CA ASP A 22 13.53 29.93 14.13
C ASP A 22 12.25 30.77 14.29
N GLY A 23 11.30 30.33 15.14
CA GLY A 23 10.06 31.02 15.42
C GLY A 23 9.00 30.88 14.33
N LEU A 24 9.08 29.86 13.46
CA LEU A 24 8.01 29.54 12.50
C LEU A 24 6.98 28.63 13.13
N THR A 25 5.71 28.94 12.91
CA THR A 25 4.62 28.02 13.30
C THR A 25 4.64 26.76 12.43
N TYR A 26 4.15 25.65 12.95
CA TYR A 26 3.96 24.41 12.18
C TYR A 26 3.16 24.62 10.88
N LEU A 27 2.15 25.51 10.89
CA LEU A 27 1.34 25.81 9.71
C LEU A 27 2.14 26.56 8.64
N GLU A 28 3.02 27.47 9.03
CA GLU A 28 3.91 28.20 8.12
C GLU A 28 4.99 27.28 7.55
N PHE A 29 5.58 26.43 8.41
CA PHE A 29 6.52 25.40 7.97
C PHE A 29 5.87 24.46 6.95
N LYS A 30 4.67 23.95 7.23
CA LYS A 30 3.93 23.05 6.33
C LYS A 30 3.66 23.69 4.96
N LYS A 31 3.39 25.00 4.90
CA LYS A 31 3.18 25.72 3.62
C LYS A 31 4.46 25.82 2.78
N LYS A 32 5.64 25.74 3.40
CA LYS A 32 6.94 25.75 2.70
C LYS A 32 7.33 24.39 2.13
N LEU A 33 6.71 23.30 2.61
CA LEU A 33 6.99 21.95 2.12
C LEU A 33 6.58 21.83 0.66
N ALA A 34 7.55 21.50 -0.19
CA ALA A 34 7.34 21.18 -1.59
C ALA A 34 7.91 19.78 -1.86
N PRO A 35 7.18 18.94 -2.62
CA PRO A 35 7.68 17.62 -2.99
C PRO A 35 8.94 17.74 -3.85
N ASN A 36 9.95 16.94 -3.55
CA ASN A 36 11.12 16.79 -4.41
C ASN A 36 10.84 15.72 -5.48
N TYR A 37 10.32 16.16 -6.62
CA TYR A 37 9.91 15.27 -7.71
C TYR A 37 11.06 14.40 -8.23
N PHE A 38 12.31 14.89 -8.22
CA PHE A 38 13.45 14.09 -8.66
C PHE A 38 13.64 12.85 -7.79
N ILE A 39 13.57 13.02 -6.46
CA ILE A 39 13.70 11.91 -5.52
C ILE A 39 12.55 10.91 -5.72
N VAL A 40 11.31 11.41 -5.82
CA VAL A 40 10.13 10.58 -6.06
C VAL A 40 10.30 9.72 -7.32
N TRP A 41 10.68 10.34 -8.45
CA TRP A 41 10.83 9.62 -9.72
C TRP A 41 12.04 8.70 -9.76
N ARG A 42 13.14 9.07 -9.09
CA ARG A 42 14.29 8.18 -8.90
C ARG A 42 13.84 6.91 -8.17
N ASP A 43 13.12 7.05 -7.07
CA ASP A 43 12.75 5.91 -6.22
C ASP A 43 11.70 5.01 -6.89
N ILE A 44 10.71 5.60 -7.59
CA ILE A 44 9.78 4.84 -8.45
C ILE A 44 10.57 4.07 -9.52
N SER A 45 11.52 4.72 -10.19
CA SER A 45 12.33 4.11 -11.25
C SER A 45 13.20 2.97 -10.71
N LEU A 46 13.79 3.15 -9.53
CA LEU A 46 14.55 2.10 -8.84
C LEU A 46 13.66 0.93 -8.43
N GLY A 47 12.42 1.19 -8.02
CA GLY A 47 11.43 0.14 -7.74
C GLY A 47 11.11 -0.71 -8.98
N TYR A 48 10.86 -0.09 -10.13
CA TYR A 48 10.66 -0.83 -11.39
C TYR A 48 11.91 -1.56 -11.85
N LEU A 49 13.08 -0.93 -11.72
CA LEU A 49 14.35 -1.57 -12.05
C LEU A 49 14.57 -2.81 -11.17
N ALA A 50 14.32 -2.72 -9.87
CA ALA A 50 14.39 -3.85 -8.95
C ALA A 50 13.40 -4.95 -9.34
N LEU A 51 12.17 -4.59 -9.71
CA LEU A 51 11.17 -5.56 -10.15
C LEU A 51 11.61 -6.30 -11.42
N ILE A 52 12.01 -5.56 -12.47
CA ILE A 52 12.46 -6.14 -13.74
C ILE A 52 13.70 -7.01 -13.53
N THR A 53 14.70 -6.51 -12.79
CA THR A 53 15.94 -7.27 -12.52
C THR A 53 15.67 -8.52 -11.71
N SER A 54 14.74 -8.50 -10.75
CA SER A 54 14.33 -9.69 -9.98
C SER A 54 13.65 -10.74 -10.87
N ILE A 55 12.78 -10.32 -11.80
CA ILE A 55 12.15 -11.22 -12.78
C ILE A 55 13.21 -11.84 -13.69
N LEU A 56 14.08 -11.02 -14.29
CA LEU A 56 15.15 -11.50 -15.18
C LEU A 56 16.12 -12.43 -14.47
N THR A 57 16.45 -12.13 -13.20
CA THR A 57 17.28 -13.00 -12.36
C THR A 57 16.59 -14.34 -12.14
N TYR A 58 15.28 -14.36 -11.88
CA TYR A 58 14.58 -15.62 -11.68
C TYR A 58 14.51 -16.44 -12.97
N ILE A 59 14.24 -15.81 -14.11
CA ILE A 59 14.29 -16.45 -15.43
C ILE A 59 15.69 -17.05 -15.69
N TYR A 60 16.75 -16.31 -15.39
CA TYR A 60 18.12 -16.80 -15.49
C TYR A 60 18.35 -18.04 -14.61
N ILE A 61 17.86 -18.03 -13.37
CA ILE A 61 17.96 -19.18 -12.46
C ILE A 61 17.14 -20.38 -12.97
N ILE A 62 15.94 -20.17 -13.50
CA ILE A 62 15.11 -21.24 -14.08
C ILE A 62 15.88 -21.92 -15.22
N ASN A 63 16.51 -21.15 -16.09
CA ASN A 63 17.22 -21.67 -17.27
C ASN A 63 18.55 -22.37 -16.93
N ASN A 64 19.30 -21.86 -15.95
CA ASN A 64 20.66 -22.35 -15.65
C ASN A 64 20.72 -23.30 -14.45
N TYR A 65 19.77 -23.19 -13.52
CA TYR A 65 19.77 -23.91 -12.24
C TYR A 65 18.34 -24.36 -11.84
N PRO A 66 17.68 -25.23 -12.62
CA PRO A 66 16.26 -25.55 -12.45
C PRO A 66 15.91 -26.16 -11.08
N LYS A 67 16.81 -26.95 -10.48
CA LYS A 67 16.63 -27.46 -9.11
C LYS A 67 16.63 -26.34 -8.06
N LEU A 68 17.51 -25.34 -8.23
CA LEU A 68 17.53 -24.17 -7.37
C LEU A 68 16.28 -23.31 -7.60
N ALA A 69 15.83 -23.17 -8.84
CA ALA A 69 14.59 -22.46 -9.15
C ALA A 69 13.39 -23.05 -8.39
N LEU A 70 13.25 -24.38 -8.36
CA LEU A 70 12.21 -25.06 -7.57
C LEU A 70 12.31 -24.74 -6.07
N ALA A 71 13.53 -24.75 -5.52
CA ALA A 71 13.76 -24.42 -4.11
C ALA A 71 13.48 -22.95 -3.78
N LEU A 72 13.55 -22.05 -4.76
CA LEU A 72 13.32 -20.61 -4.60
C LEU A 72 11.89 -20.16 -4.92
N ILE A 73 11.00 -21.08 -5.30
CA ILE A 73 9.55 -20.81 -5.45
C ILE A 73 8.95 -20.07 -4.23
N PRO A 74 9.27 -20.38 -2.96
CA PRO A 74 8.74 -19.62 -1.83
C PRO A 74 9.43 -18.25 -1.61
N VAL A 75 10.63 -18.03 -2.15
CA VAL A 75 11.44 -16.83 -1.88
C VAL A 75 11.11 -15.68 -2.84
N PHE A 76 11.03 -15.94 -4.14
CA PHE A 76 10.70 -14.91 -5.13
C PHE A 76 9.33 -14.21 -4.94
N PRO A 77 8.24 -14.90 -4.53
CA PRO A 77 7.00 -14.22 -4.18
C PRO A 77 7.18 -13.15 -3.09
N ILE A 78 8.01 -13.41 -2.08
CA ILE A 78 8.31 -12.45 -1.02
C ILE A 78 8.96 -11.20 -1.62
N PHE A 79 9.98 -11.39 -2.46
CA PHE A 79 10.66 -10.28 -3.14
C PHE A 79 9.72 -9.48 -4.05
N PHE A 80 8.94 -10.15 -4.90
CA PHE A 80 7.99 -9.47 -5.78
C PHE A 80 6.93 -8.72 -4.98
N GLY A 81 6.33 -9.35 -3.98
CA GLY A 81 5.35 -8.71 -3.11
C GLY A 81 5.92 -7.51 -2.37
N TYR A 82 7.16 -7.59 -1.89
CA TYR A 82 7.85 -6.48 -1.23
C TYR A 82 8.10 -5.31 -2.16
N ILE A 83 8.62 -5.55 -3.37
CA ILE A 83 8.90 -4.48 -4.34
C ILE A 83 7.58 -3.83 -4.82
N ILE A 84 6.53 -4.62 -5.03
CA ILE A 84 5.20 -4.11 -5.37
C ILE A 84 4.63 -3.28 -4.21
N ALA A 85 4.79 -3.73 -2.95
CA ALA A 85 4.37 -2.95 -1.78
C ALA A 85 5.15 -1.64 -1.65
N PHE A 86 6.45 -1.64 -1.93
CA PHE A 86 7.28 -0.45 -2.01
C PHE A 86 6.76 0.54 -3.07
N LEU A 87 6.50 0.06 -4.30
CA LEU A 87 5.93 0.89 -5.36
C LEU A 87 4.56 1.46 -4.96
N HIS A 88 3.75 0.68 -4.24
CA HIS A 88 2.44 1.09 -3.76
C HIS A 88 2.49 2.27 -2.77
N LEU A 89 3.61 2.48 -2.06
CA LEU A 89 3.81 3.67 -1.22
C LEU A 89 3.68 4.97 -2.02
N PHE A 90 4.02 4.96 -3.30
CA PHE A 90 3.88 6.15 -4.15
C PHE A 90 2.42 6.43 -4.56
N ILE A 91 1.51 5.47 -4.41
CA ILE A 91 0.07 5.72 -4.57
C ILE A 91 -0.43 6.61 -3.42
N HIS A 92 0.08 6.40 -2.20
CA HIS A 92 -0.18 7.27 -1.05
C HIS A 92 0.30 8.71 -1.33
N GLU A 93 1.53 8.87 -1.82
CA GLU A 93 2.04 10.18 -2.25
C GLU A 93 1.21 10.82 -3.37
N ALA A 94 0.76 10.02 -4.34
CA ALA A 94 -0.10 10.49 -5.42
C ALA A 94 -1.51 10.89 -4.93
N ALA A 95 -2.00 10.32 -3.82
CA ALA A 95 -3.28 10.72 -3.22
C ALA A 95 -3.21 12.17 -2.72
N HIS A 96 -2.03 12.62 -2.31
CA HIS A 96 -1.71 13.99 -1.90
C HIS A 96 -1.23 14.91 -3.03
N TYR A 97 -1.17 14.41 -4.28
CA TYR A 97 -0.64 15.12 -5.45
C TYR A 97 0.88 15.38 -5.42
N ASN A 98 1.66 14.50 -4.78
CA ASN A 98 3.09 14.70 -4.60
C ASN A 98 3.98 14.08 -5.69
N ILE A 99 3.43 13.35 -6.66
CA ILE A 99 4.26 12.71 -7.71
C ILE A 99 4.43 13.56 -8.97
N ALA A 100 3.59 14.59 -9.16
CA ALA A 100 3.74 15.57 -10.24
C ALA A 100 3.14 16.93 -9.87
N ARG A 101 3.69 18.01 -10.44
CA ARG A 101 3.24 19.39 -10.19
C ARG A 101 1.80 19.66 -10.64
N ASN A 102 1.39 19.04 -11.74
CA ASN A 102 0.03 19.16 -12.26
C ASN A 102 -0.83 18.00 -11.72
N ARG A 103 -2.00 18.31 -11.16
CA ARG A 103 -2.90 17.30 -10.57
C ARG A 103 -3.40 16.26 -11.56
N THR A 104 -3.68 16.67 -12.80
CA THR A 104 -4.08 15.74 -13.87
C THR A 104 -2.93 14.83 -14.26
N ALA A 105 -1.72 15.38 -14.41
CA ALA A 105 -0.52 14.58 -14.69
C ALA A 105 -0.23 13.59 -13.56
N ASN A 106 -0.36 14.01 -12.29
CA ASN A 106 -0.23 13.14 -11.13
C ASN A 106 -1.17 11.94 -11.22
N ASP A 107 -2.46 12.19 -11.52
CA ASP A 107 -3.45 11.12 -11.59
C ASP A 107 -3.21 10.17 -12.76
N ILE A 108 -2.85 10.69 -13.93
CA ILE A 108 -2.53 9.88 -15.11
C ILE A 108 -1.29 9.01 -14.84
N LEU A 109 -0.20 9.61 -14.36
CA LEU A 109 1.06 8.91 -14.10
C LEU A 109 0.90 7.84 -13.02
N CYS A 110 0.19 8.16 -11.93
CA CYS A 110 -0.10 7.21 -10.88
C CYS A 110 -0.94 6.03 -11.40
N ASN A 111 -2.01 6.30 -12.16
CA ASN A 111 -2.87 5.24 -12.68
C ASN A 111 -2.14 4.32 -13.65
N ILE A 112 -1.35 4.88 -14.58
CA ILE A 112 -0.65 4.11 -15.59
C ILE A 112 0.47 3.27 -14.97
N LEU A 113 1.30 3.87 -14.13
CA LEU A 113 2.48 3.18 -13.62
C LEU A 113 2.11 2.33 -12.40
N LEU A 114 1.54 2.95 -11.37
CA LEU A 114 1.43 2.33 -10.05
C LEU A 114 0.12 1.57 -9.89
N CYS A 115 -1.01 2.21 -10.19
CA CYS A 115 -2.31 1.60 -9.92
C CYS A 115 -2.65 0.47 -10.90
N SER A 116 -2.10 0.48 -12.12
CA SER A 116 -2.37 -0.53 -13.14
C SER A 116 -1.96 -1.93 -12.69
N ILE A 117 -0.90 -2.09 -11.89
CA ILE A 117 -0.46 -3.41 -11.39
C ILE A 117 -1.45 -3.98 -10.36
N ILE A 118 -2.10 -3.12 -9.57
CA ILE A 118 -3.01 -3.55 -8.48
C ILE A 118 -4.49 -3.45 -8.89
N GLY A 119 -4.78 -2.79 -10.02
CA GLY A 119 -6.14 -2.54 -10.49
C GLY A 119 -6.90 -1.48 -9.68
N LEU A 120 -6.19 -0.47 -9.16
CA LEU A 120 -6.78 0.63 -8.39
C LEU A 120 -7.02 1.88 -9.24
N ASN A 121 -7.89 2.77 -8.76
CA ASN A 121 -8.06 4.10 -9.32
C ASN A 121 -7.64 5.14 -8.27
N ILE A 122 -6.72 6.02 -8.63
CA ILE A 122 -6.19 7.03 -7.71
C ILE A 122 -7.26 7.97 -7.15
N LYS A 123 -8.31 8.29 -7.92
CA LYS A 123 -9.39 9.18 -7.43
C LYS A 123 -10.21 8.52 -6.35
N SER A 124 -10.58 7.25 -6.55
CA SER A 124 -11.36 6.48 -5.58
C SER A 124 -10.52 6.12 -4.36
N TYR A 125 -9.25 5.72 -4.56
CA TYR A 125 -8.31 5.53 -3.47
C TYR A 125 -8.14 6.80 -2.64
N ARG A 126 -7.99 7.97 -3.27
CA ARG A 126 -7.87 9.25 -2.59
C ARG A 126 -9.06 9.55 -1.68
N ILE A 127 -10.30 9.24 -2.09
CA ILE A 127 -11.49 9.44 -1.24
C ILE A 127 -11.39 8.61 0.04
N ILE A 128 -11.05 7.32 -0.10
CA ILE A 128 -10.86 6.40 1.04
C ILE A 128 -9.73 6.91 1.94
N HIS A 129 -8.61 7.31 1.34
CA HIS A 129 -7.42 7.79 2.02
C HIS A 129 -7.66 9.05 2.86
N TRP A 130 -8.38 10.03 2.32
CA TRP A 130 -8.74 11.23 3.08
C TRP A 130 -9.76 10.96 4.19
N ASP A 131 -10.65 9.97 4.01
CA ASP A 131 -11.58 9.53 5.06
C ASP A 131 -10.79 8.88 6.21
N HIS A 132 -9.79 8.05 5.90
CA HIS A 132 -8.87 7.48 6.88
C HIS A 132 -8.14 8.58 7.68
N HIS A 133 -7.50 9.54 7.00
CA HIS A 133 -6.84 10.64 7.71
C HIS A 133 -7.77 11.51 8.57
N ARG A 134 -9.06 11.61 8.20
CA ARG A 134 -10.04 12.37 8.96
C ARG A 134 -10.46 11.62 10.23
N ASN A 135 -10.61 10.31 10.11
CA ASN A 135 -11.19 9.42 11.11
C ASN A 135 -10.13 8.48 11.72
N LEU A 136 -8.86 8.88 11.69
CA LEU A 136 -7.74 8.03 12.08
C LEU A 136 -7.89 7.59 13.54
N GLY A 137 -7.87 6.29 13.79
CA GLY A 137 -8.03 5.72 15.14
C GLY A 137 -9.47 5.64 15.63
N GLU A 138 -10.45 6.14 14.86
CA GLU A 138 -11.87 6.04 15.19
C GLU A 138 -12.49 4.75 14.62
N THR A 139 -13.58 4.29 15.21
CA THR A 139 -14.32 3.09 14.77
C THR A 139 -14.87 3.21 13.33
N ASN A 140 -15.03 4.42 12.83
CA ASN A 140 -15.51 4.72 11.48
C ASN A 140 -14.37 4.85 10.43
N ASP A 141 -13.09 4.67 10.81
CA ASP A 141 -11.93 4.70 9.90
C ASP A 141 -12.17 3.84 8.65
N SER A 142 -11.82 4.33 7.46
CA SER A 142 -12.00 3.58 6.22
C SER A 142 -10.98 2.43 6.07
N GLU A 143 -9.87 2.48 6.82
CA GLU A 143 -8.80 1.49 6.82
C GLU A 143 -8.63 0.88 8.23
N HIS A 144 -8.98 -0.39 8.41
CA HIS A 144 -9.03 -1.03 9.74
C HIS A 144 -8.02 -2.15 9.96
N SER A 145 -7.07 -2.33 9.04
CA SER A 145 -6.22 -3.53 9.11
C SER A 145 -5.31 -3.55 10.35
N TYR A 146 -5.07 -2.39 10.97
CA TYR A 146 -4.29 -2.19 12.20
C TYR A 146 -5.07 -2.48 13.49
N PHE A 147 -6.39 -2.65 13.42
CA PHE A 147 -7.19 -3.11 14.57
C PHE A 147 -6.95 -4.58 14.91
N ASP A 148 -6.52 -5.39 13.94
CA ASP A 148 -6.12 -6.77 14.22
C ASP A 148 -4.68 -6.78 14.81
N PRO A 149 -4.41 -7.47 15.92
CA PRO A 149 -3.07 -7.55 16.51
C PRO A 149 -2.09 -8.36 15.67
N LEU A 150 -0.79 -8.06 15.81
CA LEU A 150 0.27 -8.82 15.15
C LEU A 150 0.54 -10.12 15.91
N ASN A 151 -0.20 -11.18 15.58
CA ASN A 151 -0.05 -12.50 16.17
C ASN A 151 0.04 -13.60 15.10
N LEU A 152 0.20 -14.86 15.52
CA LEU A 152 0.28 -15.98 14.58
C LEU A 152 -0.96 -16.10 13.69
N ARG A 153 -2.14 -15.75 14.21
CA ARG A 153 -3.38 -15.73 13.43
C ARG A 153 -3.31 -14.67 12.32
N PHE A 154 -2.85 -13.46 12.62
CA PHE A 154 -2.62 -12.42 11.61
C PHE A 154 -1.69 -12.91 10.50
N LEU A 155 -0.58 -13.57 10.87
CA LEU A 155 0.38 -14.10 9.91
C LEU A 155 -0.26 -15.17 9.01
N LEU A 156 -0.95 -16.15 9.61
CA LEU A 156 -1.61 -17.23 8.86
C LEU A 156 -2.75 -16.71 7.97
N GLU A 157 -3.62 -15.85 8.49
CA GLU A 157 -4.73 -15.25 7.72
C GLU A 157 -4.22 -14.39 6.56
N SER A 158 -3.09 -13.70 6.74
CA SER A 158 -2.47 -12.93 5.67
C SER A 158 -1.83 -13.83 4.62
N LEU A 159 -1.06 -14.84 5.04
CA LEU A 159 -0.37 -15.77 4.14
C LEU A 159 -1.33 -16.67 3.35
N LEU A 160 -2.51 -16.98 3.91
CA LEU A 160 -3.56 -17.73 3.22
C LEU A 160 -4.49 -16.83 2.38
N GLY A 161 -4.26 -15.51 2.36
CA GLY A 161 -5.09 -14.56 1.62
C GLY A 161 -6.46 -14.27 2.23
N TYR A 162 -6.81 -14.90 3.35
CA TYR A 162 -8.07 -14.68 4.06
C TYR A 162 -8.26 -13.21 4.45
N LYS A 163 -7.19 -12.55 4.93
CA LYS A 163 -7.24 -11.14 5.31
C LYS A 163 -7.50 -10.22 4.12
N ALA A 164 -6.93 -10.51 2.95
CA ALA A 164 -7.21 -9.75 1.73
C ALA A 164 -8.70 -9.84 1.33
N ILE A 165 -9.29 -11.03 1.44
CA ILE A 165 -10.73 -11.25 1.20
C ILE A 165 -11.57 -10.46 2.21
N LYS A 166 -11.25 -10.54 3.52
CA LYS A 166 -11.94 -9.79 4.58
C LYS A 166 -11.94 -8.28 4.31
N VAL A 167 -10.81 -7.73 3.88
CA VAL A 167 -10.69 -6.30 3.53
C VAL A 167 -11.56 -5.94 2.32
N ILE A 168 -11.58 -6.75 1.26
CA ILE A 168 -12.41 -6.51 0.08
C ILE A 168 -13.91 -6.53 0.44
N LEU A 169 -14.35 -7.52 1.21
CA LEU A 169 -15.75 -7.66 1.63
C LEU A 169 -16.19 -6.48 2.53
N ASN A 170 -15.35 -6.10 3.50
CA ASN A 170 -15.63 -4.97 4.39
C ASN A 170 -15.67 -3.64 3.64
N ARG A 171 -14.82 -3.45 2.63
CA ARG A 171 -14.86 -2.25 1.76
C ARG A 171 -16.18 -2.16 0.99
N LYS A 172 -16.67 -3.28 0.44
CA LYS A 172 -17.95 -3.30 -0.29
C LYS A 172 -19.12 -2.93 0.63
N ALA A 173 -19.17 -3.52 1.82
CA ALA A 173 -20.21 -3.22 2.82
C ALA A 173 -20.21 -1.74 3.27
N LYS A 174 -19.04 -1.10 3.41
CA LYS A 174 -18.96 0.34 3.74
C LYS A 174 -19.29 1.25 2.55
N THR A 175 -18.90 0.86 1.34
CA THR A 175 -19.13 1.66 0.12
C THR A 175 -20.62 1.68 -0.26
N ASP A 176 -21.33 0.56 -0.09
CA ASP A 176 -22.78 0.48 -0.37
C ASP A 176 -23.61 1.40 0.54
N ASN A 177 -23.06 1.83 1.68
CA ASN A 177 -23.72 2.71 2.65
C ASN A 177 -23.38 4.21 2.48
N LYS A 178 -22.41 4.58 1.64
CA LYS A 178 -22.12 5.98 1.28
C LYS A 178 -22.72 6.28 -0.10
N PRO A 179 -23.33 7.46 -0.34
CA PRO A 179 -23.79 7.82 -1.68
C PRO A 179 -22.60 7.81 -2.63
N SER A 180 -22.55 6.81 -3.52
CA SER A 180 -21.46 6.66 -4.47
C SER A 180 -21.56 7.76 -5.52
N ASP A 181 -20.45 8.46 -5.73
CA ASP A 181 -20.32 9.33 -6.89
C ASP A 181 -20.28 8.43 -8.13
N LYS A 182 -21.41 8.34 -8.86
CA LYS A 182 -21.54 7.52 -10.07
C LYS A 182 -20.43 7.80 -11.10
N SER A 183 -19.79 8.97 -11.02
CA SER A 183 -18.70 9.36 -11.92
C SER A 183 -17.42 8.51 -11.78
N THR A 184 -17.14 7.91 -10.62
CA THR A 184 -15.91 7.10 -10.44
C THR A 184 -16.10 5.63 -10.79
N SER A 185 -17.31 5.09 -10.63
CA SER A 185 -17.60 3.64 -10.77
C SER A 185 -17.16 3.04 -12.11
N GLY A 186 -17.40 3.72 -13.23
CA GLY A 186 -16.95 3.24 -14.54
C GLY A 186 -15.43 3.23 -14.69
N SER A 187 -14.75 4.23 -14.13
CA SER A 187 -13.30 4.32 -14.14
C SER A 187 -12.64 3.32 -13.17
N ASP A 188 -13.32 2.97 -12.08
CA ASP A 188 -12.88 1.94 -11.14
C ASP A 188 -12.90 0.55 -11.80
N LEU A 189 -14.00 0.23 -12.49
CA LEU A 189 -14.09 -1.02 -13.25
C LEU A 189 -13.02 -1.09 -14.34
N PHE A 190 -12.79 0.01 -15.08
CA PHE A 190 -11.74 0.06 -16.10
C PHE A 190 -10.35 -0.21 -15.50
N MET A 191 -10.01 0.41 -14.38
CA MET A 191 -8.72 0.18 -13.72
C MET A 191 -8.60 -1.24 -13.15
N PHE A 192 -9.67 -1.77 -12.57
CA PHE A 192 -9.71 -3.17 -12.12
C PHE A 192 -9.45 -4.14 -13.27
N LEU A 193 -10.14 -3.96 -14.40
CA LEU A 193 -9.92 -4.78 -15.61
C LEU A 193 -8.50 -4.60 -16.16
N THR A 194 -7.96 -3.39 -16.14
CA THR A 194 -6.57 -3.11 -16.53
C THR A 194 -5.60 -3.92 -15.67
N GLY A 195 -5.77 -3.92 -14.35
CA GLY A 195 -4.92 -4.71 -13.46
C GLY A 195 -5.09 -6.21 -13.62
N LEU A 196 -6.31 -6.68 -13.84
CA LEU A 196 -6.54 -8.08 -14.20
C LEU A 196 -5.78 -8.45 -15.47
N ILE A 197 -5.88 -7.64 -16.53
CA ILE A 197 -5.19 -7.86 -17.80
C ILE A 197 -3.67 -7.86 -17.61
N VAL A 198 -3.11 -6.85 -16.92
CA VAL A 198 -1.66 -6.76 -16.67
C VAL A 198 -1.14 -8.01 -15.95
N ASN A 199 -1.78 -8.42 -14.86
CA ASN A 199 -1.35 -9.60 -14.11
C ASN A 199 -1.55 -10.89 -14.89
N MET A 200 -2.69 -11.05 -15.57
CA MET A 200 -2.95 -12.22 -16.41
C MET A 200 -1.97 -12.31 -17.58
N SER A 201 -1.60 -11.19 -18.20
CA SER A 201 -0.58 -11.18 -19.26
C SER A 201 0.76 -11.69 -18.72
N ILE A 202 1.20 -11.26 -17.54
CA ILE A 202 2.46 -11.75 -16.95
C ILE A 202 2.39 -13.25 -16.68
N VAL A 203 1.29 -13.73 -16.09
CA VAL A 203 1.08 -15.16 -15.76
C VAL A 203 1.02 -16.02 -17.03
N VAL A 204 0.21 -15.62 -18.01
CA VAL A 204 -0.01 -16.35 -19.26
C VAL A 204 1.25 -16.37 -20.11
N VAL A 205 1.91 -15.22 -20.31
CA VAL A 205 3.17 -15.15 -21.07
C VAL A 205 4.22 -16.03 -20.40
N SER A 206 4.41 -15.91 -19.09
CA SER A 206 5.39 -16.75 -18.37
C SER A 206 5.09 -18.24 -18.54
N PHE A 207 3.82 -18.64 -18.44
CA PHE A 207 3.42 -20.03 -18.62
C PHE A 207 3.61 -20.53 -20.06
N SER A 208 3.33 -19.70 -21.07
CA SER A 208 3.51 -20.04 -22.49
C SER A 208 4.97 -20.23 -22.92
N TYR A 209 5.92 -19.70 -22.14
CA TYR A 209 7.37 -19.88 -22.35
C TYR A 209 7.99 -20.87 -21.36
N ASP A 210 7.19 -21.77 -20.77
CA ASP A 210 7.62 -22.79 -19.80
C ASP A 210 8.20 -22.25 -18.47
N TYR A 211 7.99 -20.95 -18.17
CA TYR A 211 8.36 -20.31 -16.91
C TYR A 211 7.23 -20.37 -15.88
N TRP A 212 6.60 -21.53 -15.70
CA TRP A 212 5.46 -21.68 -14.76
C TRP A 212 5.84 -21.37 -13.30
N GLN A 213 7.11 -21.55 -12.93
CA GLN A 213 7.62 -21.18 -11.60
C GLN A 213 7.58 -19.66 -11.39
N LEU A 214 7.83 -18.87 -12.44
CA LEU A 214 7.67 -17.41 -12.42
C LEU A 214 6.20 -17.04 -12.27
N SER A 215 5.28 -17.74 -12.96
CA SER A 215 3.84 -17.53 -12.80
C SER A 215 3.38 -17.74 -11.35
N LEU A 216 3.80 -18.84 -10.72
CA LEU A 216 3.48 -19.11 -9.31
C LEU A 216 4.08 -18.06 -8.38
N ALA A 217 5.34 -17.68 -8.61
CA ALA A 217 6.01 -16.67 -7.82
C ALA A 217 5.31 -15.29 -7.93
N TRP A 218 4.92 -14.90 -9.15
CA TRP A 218 4.19 -13.67 -9.41
C TRP A 218 2.83 -13.65 -8.70
N ILE A 219 2.05 -14.74 -8.82
CA ILE A 219 0.75 -14.87 -8.14
C ILE A 219 0.92 -14.76 -6.63
N GLY A 220 1.88 -15.47 -6.04
CA GLY A 220 2.18 -15.35 -4.61
C GLY A 220 2.60 -13.94 -4.21
N GLY A 221 3.42 -13.27 -5.03
CA GLY A 221 3.84 -11.89 -4.77
C GLY A 221 2.68 -10.91 -4.74
N VAL A 222 1.81 -10.96 -5.75
CA VAL A 222 0.68 -10.03 -5.91
C VAL A 222 -0.44 -10.30 -4.92
N PHE A 223 -0.82 -11.58 -4.71
CA PHE A 223 -2.03 -11.92 -3.96
C PHE A 223 -1.78 -12.32 -2.51
N ILE A 224 -0.54 -12.63 -2.12
CA ILE A 224 -0.20 -13.03 -0.75
C ILE A 224 0.71 -12.00 -0.10
N PHE A 225 1.91 -11.79 -0.66
CA PHE A 225 2.94 -11.01 0.02
C PHE A 225 2.72 -9.50 -0.08
N PHE A 226 2.27 -8.98 -1.22
CA PHE A 226 1.89 -7.56 -1.35
C PHE A 226 0.83 -7.13 -0.31
N PRO A 227 -0.35 -7.79 -0.19
CA PRO A 227 -1.33 -7.39 0.81
C PRO A 227 -0.86 -7.63 2.24
N PHE A 228 -0.03 -8.66 2.48
CA PHE A 228 0.62 -8.87 3.77
C PHE A 228 1.50 -7.68 4.18
N PHE A 229 2.39 -7.22 3.30
CA PHE A 229 3.25 -6.06 3.59
C PHE A 229 2.43 -4.78 3.77
N GLY A 230 1.36 -4.60 2.99
CA GLY A 230 0.43 -3.49 3.17
C GLY A 230 -0.22 -3.49 4.56
N ALA A 231 -0.71 -4.64 5.01
CA ALA A 231 -1.32 -4.80 6.34
C ALA A 231 -0.29 -4.64 7.47
N LEU A 232 0.91 -5.21 7.30
CA LEU A 232 1.99 -5.08 8.27
C LEU A 232 2.40 -3.62 8.44
N ARG A 233 2.54 -2.87 7.34
CA ARG A 233 2.84 -1.43 7.37
C ARG A 233 1.78 -0.66 8.16
N GLN A 234 0.49 -0.85 7.83
CA GLN A 234 -0.58 -0.16 8.55
C GLN A 234 -0.57 -0.46 10.04
N LEU A 235 -0.32 -1.72 10.41
CA LEU A 235 -0.20 -2.11 11.80
C LEU A 235 0.96 -1.37 12.49
N LEU A 236 2.13 -1.33 11.87
CA LEU A 236 3.32 -0.69 12.42
C LEU A 236 3.23 0.85 12.45
N GLU A 237 2.47 1.47 11.54
CA GLU A 237 2.30 2.93 11.47
C GLU A 237 1.22 3.46 12.44
N HIS A 238 0.22 2.65 12.78
CA HIS A 238 -0.99 3.14 13.46
C HIS A 238 -1.39 2.39 14.73
N ARG A 239 -0.96 1.15 14.94
CA ARG A 239 -1.32 0.42 16.16
C ARG A 239 -0.38 0.84 17.29
N ASP A 240 -0.97 1.28 18.41
CA ASP A 240 -0.23 1.54 19.65
C ASP A 240 0.44 0.24 20.15
N GLU A 241 1.69 0.34 20.60
CA GLU A 241 2.46 -0.77 21.14
C GLU A 241 1.87 -1.37 22.43
N LEU A 242 1.08 -0.57 23.15
CA LEU A 242 0.37 -0.94 24.38
C LEU A 242 -1.09 -1.36 24.11
N ALA A 243 -1.54 -1.36 22.86
CA ALA A 243 -2.90 -1.77 22.51
C ALA A 243 -3.16 -3.23 22.87
N ASP A 244 -4.24 -3.48 23.62
CA ASP A 244 -4.64 -4.81 24.05
C ASP A 244 -5.00 -5.69 22.84
N ASN A 245 -4.50 -6.93 22.85
CA ASN A 245 -4.73 -7.88 21.76
C ASN A 245 -6.14 -8.48 21.79
N ASP A 246 -6.81 -8.45 22.94
CA ASP A 246 -8.15 -9.03 23.12
C ASP A 246 -9.27 -8.01 22.88
N THR A 247 -8.93 -6.74 22.72
CA THR A 247 -9.89 -5.66 22.47
C THR A 247 -10.21 -5.50 20.98
N ASP A 248 -11.50 -5.49 20.65
CA ASP A 248 -12.01 -5.21 19.30
C ASP A 248 -12.18 -3.70 19.09
N TYR A 249 -11.09 -3.04 18.67
CA TYR A 249 -11.06 -1.60 18.38
C TYR A 249 -11.98 -1.15 17.23
N SER A 250 -12.63 -2.07 16.51
CA SER A 250 -13.69 -1.69 15.56
C SER A 250 -15.00 -1.29 16.23
N LYS A 251 -15.13 -1.52 17.54
CA LYS A 251 -16.38 -1.33 18.31
C LYS A 251 -16.26 -0.39 19.50
N VAL A 252 -15.05 0.00 19.88
CA VAL A 252 -14.76 0.76 21.11
C VAL A 252 -14.13 2.10 20.76
#